data_AF-A0AAE1QMS6-F1
#
_entry.id   AF-A0AAE1QMS6-F1
#
_cell.length_a   1.000
_cell.length_b   1.000
_cell.length_c   1.000
_cell.angle_alpha   90.00
_cell.angle_beta   90.00
_cell.angle_gamma   90.00
#
_symmetry.space_group_name_H-M   'P 1'
#
loop_
_entity.id
_entity.type
_entity.pdbx_description
1 polymer ?
#
loop_
_entity_poly.entity_id
_entity_poly.type
_entity_poly.pdbx_seq_one_letter_code
_entity_poly.pdbx_strand_id
1 'polypeptide(L)' 'MCLDPVDGYLYWLDDGGIAVSAKVGKVSMDGSEPSILYNFINMRPQFITIDIEAKQLYWSTSNEAKVLCSL' A
#
# COMPACT_ATOMS: atom_id res chain seq x y z
N MET A 1 -2.06 -7.20 -2.27
CA MET A 1 -3.24 -6.38 -1.96
C MET A 1 -3.82 -6.85 -0.64
N CYS A 2 -4.46 -5.97 0.11
CA CYS A 2 -5.22 -6.30 1.32
C CYS A 2 -6.46 -5.39 1.43
N LEU A 3 -7.42 -5.77 2.26
CA LEU A 3 -8.71 -5.09 2.40
C LEU A 3 -8.93 -4.68 3.86
N ASP A 4 -9.56 -3.52 4.07
CA ASP A 4 -10.27 -3.16 5.30
C ASP A 4 -11.77 -3.08 4.98
N PRO A 5 -12.53 -4.18 5.13
CA PRO A 5 -13.96 -4.18 4.84
C PRO A 5 -14.79 -3.38 5.84
N VAL A 6 -14.26 -3.10 7.04
CA VAL A 6 -14.97 -2.32 8.07
C VAL A 6 -15.08 -0.86 7.62
N ASP A 7 -13.99 -0.32 7.06
CA ASP A 7 -13.96 1.05 6.53
C ASP A 7 -14.20 1.12 5.01
N GLY A 8 -14.34 -0.03 4.35
CA GLY A 8 -14.65 -0.11 2.92
C GLY A 8 -13.47 0.25 2.01
N TYR A 9 -12.24 -0.10 2.37
CA TYR A 9 -11.03 0.24 1.61
C TYR A 9 -10.27 -0.98 1.06
N LEU A 10 -9.69 -0.80 -0.12
CA LEU A 10 -8.71 -1.68 -0.73
C LEU A 10 -7.35 -0.98 -0.77
N TYR A 11 -6.29 -1.71 -0.40
CA TYR A 11 -4.91 -1.24 -0.48
C TYR A 11 -4.10 -2.13 -1.43
N TRP A 12 -3.24 -1.51 -2.24
CA TRP A 12 -2.40 -2.25 -3.19
C TRP A 12 -0.96 -1.75 -3.21
N LEU A 13 -0.09 -2.64 -3.70
CA LEU A 13 1.26 -2.32 -4.10
C LEU A 13 1.31 -2.26 -5.62
N ASP A 14 1.96 -1.24 -6.14
CA ASP A 14 2.31 -1.11 -7.55
C ASP A 14 3.83 -1.08 -7.64
N ASP A 15 4.42 -2.04 -8.34
CA ASP A 15 5.87 -2.12 -8.60
C ASP A 15 6.31 -1.12 -9.70
N GLY A 16 5.35 -0.42 -10.29
CA GLY A 16 5.57 0.60 -11.30
C GLY A 16 6.07 0.03 -12.62
N GLY A 17 6.79 0.86 -13.37
CA GLY A 17 7.29 0.56 -14.69
C GLY A 17 8.07 1.73 -15.27
N ILE A 18 8.31 1.74 -16.57
CA ILE A 18 8.94 2.90 -17.23
C ILE A 18 8.00 4.10 -17.07
N ALA A 19 8.50 5.17 -16.43
CA ALA A 19 7.76 6.39 -16.10
C ALA A 19 6.60 6.24 -15.10
N VAL A 20 6.44 5.08 -14.46
CA VAL A 20 5.44 4.86 -13.40
C VAL A 20 6.17 4.55 -12.10
N SER A 21 6.03 5.42 -11.11
CA SER A 21 6.61 5.21 -9.78
C SER A 21 5.97 4.02 -9.07
N ALA A 22 6.80 3.22 -8.41
CA ALA A 22 6.35 2.23 -7.45
C ALA A 22 5.69 2.94 -6.25
N LYS A 23 4.57 2.41 -5.76
CA LYS A 23 3.73 3.08 -4.75
C LYS A 23 2.84 2.15 -3.94
N VAL A 24 2.41 2.65 -2.79
CA VAL A 24 1.28 2.12 -2.02
C VAL A 24 0.06 2.96 -2.37
N GLY A 25 -1.02 2.32 -2.82
CA GLY A 25 -2.28 2.98 -3.14
C GLY A 25 -3.43 2.56 -2.22
N LYS A 26 -4.44 3.40 -2.16
CA LYS A 26 -5.72 3.19 -1.47
C LYS A 26 -6.88 3.60 -2.37
N VAL A 27 -7.96 2.83 -2.35
CA VAL A 27 -9.20 3.12 -3.08
C VAL A 27 -10.38 2.61 -2.24
N SER A 28 -11.54 3.25 -2.37
CA SER A 28 -12.78 2.67 -1.86
C SER A 28 -13.05 1.32 -2.53
N MET A 29 -13.66 0.37 -1.83
CA MET A 29 -13.93 -0.97 -2.35
C MET A 29 -14.90 -0.98 -3.54
N ASP A 30 -15.66 0.10 -3.75
CA ASP A 30 -16.48 0.34 -4.94
C ASP A 30 -15.70 0.92 -6.14
N GLY A 31 -14.39 1.17 -5.97
CA GLY A 31 -13.51 1.73 -6.98
C GLY A 31 -13.44 3.27 -7.00
N SER A 32 -14.18 3.96 -6.13
CA SER A 32 -14.16 5.42 -6.03
C SER A 32 -12.94 5.95 -5.25
N GLU A 33 -12.64 7.24 -5.43
CA GLU A 33 -11.64 7.98 -4.63
C GLU A 33 -10.24 7.32 -4.55
N PRO A 34 -9.59 6.98 -5.69
CA PRO A 34 -8.23 6.44 -5.65
C PRO A 34 -7.23 7.49 -5.16
N SER A 35 -6.31 7.08 -4.30
CA SER A 35 -5.27 7.93 -3.73
C SER A 35 -3.94 7.19 -3.59
N ILE A 36 -2.84 7.93 -3.65
CA ILE A 36 -1.49 7.43 -3.42
C ILE A 36 -1.11 7.74 -1.97
N LEU A 37 -0.82 6.71 -1.18
CA LEU A 37 -0.41 6.86 0.22
C LEU A 37 1.10 7.02 0.37
N TYR A 38 1.87 6.34 -0.48
CA TYR A 38 3.32 6.34 -0.39
C TYR A 38 3.97 6.11 -1.75
N ASN A 39 5.06 6.83 -2.04
CA ASN A 39 5.89 6.61 -3.23
C ASN A 39 7.24 6.03 -2.81
N PHE A 40 7.65 4.93 -3.43
CA PHE A 40 8.96 4.35 -3.19
C PHE A 40 10.04 5.06 -4.03
N ILE A 41 11.23 5.23 -3.44
CA ILE A 41 12.40 5.76 -4.12
C ILE A 41 13.44 4.64 -4.18
N ASN A 42 13.76 4.15 -5.38
CA ASN A 42 14.76 3.11 -5.64
C ASN A 42 14.56 1.79 -4.86
N MET A 43 13.32 1.48 -4.45
CA MET A 43 12.95 0.24 -3.75
C MET A 43 11.77 -0.41 -4.46
N ARG A 44 11.76 -1.75 -4.50
CA ARG A 44 10.63 -2.52 -5.04
C ARG A 44 9.75 -3.06 -3.92
N PRO A 45 8.46 -2.72 -3.87
CA PRO A 45 7.54 -3.32 -2.92
C PRO A 45 7.34 -4.80 -3.23
N GLN A 46 7.02 -5.61 -2.22
CA GLN A 46 6.87 -7.07 -2.38
C GLN A 46 5.52 -7.55 -1.83
N PHE A 47 5.30 -7.42 -0.51
CA PHE A 47 4.07 -7.85 0.15
C PHE A 47 3.45 -6.71 0.96
N ILE A 48 2.12 -6.74 1.10
CA ILE A 48 1.32 -5.78 1.87
C ILE A 48 0.27 -6.53 2.70
N THR A 49 0.08 -6.09 3.95
CA THR A 49 -0.97 -6.56 4.85
C THR A 49 -1.47 -5.40 5.71
N ILE A 50 -2.64 -5.55 6.32
CA ILE A 50 -3.21 -4.57 7.24
C ILE A 50 -3.59 -5.24 8.56
N ASP A 51 -3.30 -4.55 9.66
CA ASP A 51 -3.94 -4.78 10.94
C ASP A 51 -5.14 -3.83 11.04
N ILE A 52 -6.35 -4.39 10.94
CA ILE A 52 -7.61 -3.63 10.90
C ILE A 52 -7.91 -3.00 12.27
N GLU A 53 -7.61 -3.71 13.37
CA GLU A 53 -7.89 -3.20 14.72
C GLU A 53 -6.94 -2.06 15.08
N ALA A 54 -5.65 -2.22 14.77
CA ALA A 54 -4.64 -1.20 15.03
C ALA A 54 -4.62 -0.08 13.97
N LYS A 55 -5.41 -0.21 12.89
CA LYS A 55 -5.44 0.69 11.72
C LYS A 55 -4.05 0.96 11.15
N GLN A 56 -3.27 -0.11 11.02
CA GLN A 56 -1.88 -0.03 10.55
C GLN A 56 -1.67 -0.85 9.29
N LEU A 57 -1.16 -0.18 8.26
CA LEU A 57 -0.77 -0.79 6.99
C LEU A 57 0.71 -1.14 7.02
N TYR A 58 1.06 -2.37 6.63
CA TYR A 58 2.43 -2.85 6.60
C TYR A 58 2.81 -3.32 5.20
N TRP A 59 4.02 -3.00 4.76
CA TRP A 59 4.56 -3.49 3.50
C TRP A 59 6.05 -3.82 3.60
N SER A 60 6.52 -4.67 2.69
CA SER A 60 7.93 -5.08 2.61
C SER A 60 8.56 -4.65 1.27
N THR A 61 9.88 -4.51 1.26
CA THR A 61 10.66 -4.18 0.05
C THR A 61 11.80 -5.16 -0.18
N SER A 62 12.30 -5.25 -1.43
CA SER A 62 13.35 -6.20 -1.82
C SER A 62 14.70 -5.98 -1.15
N ASN A 63 15.00 -4.75 -0.69
CA ASN A 63 16.34 -4.37 -0.24
C ASN A 63 16.38 -3.98 1.25
N GLU A 64 15.22 -3.86 1.91
CA GLU A 64 15.13 -3.55 3.34
C GLU A 64 13.77 -4.01 3.91
N ALA A 65 13.81 -4.79 5.00
CA ALA A 65 12.63 -5.08 5.81
C ALA A 65 12.33 -3.90 6.73
N LYS A 66 11.61 -2.89 6.21
CA LYS A 66 11.12 -1.76 6.99
C LYS A 66 9.63 -1.93 7.28
N VAL A 67 9.27 -1.96 8.55
CA VAL A 67 7.88 -1.85 9.01
C VAL A 67 7.57 -0.36 9.10
N LEU A 68 6.98 0.20 8.05
CA LEU A 68 6.55 1.60 8.03
C LEU A 68 5.12 1.66 8.60
N CYS A 69 4.98 2.12 9.83
CA CYS A 69 3.69 2.52 10.40
C CYS A 69 3.31 3.89 9.83
N SER A 70 2.16 4.02 9.18
CA SER A 70 1.58 5.33 8.90
C SER A 70 0.07 5.33 9.13
N LEU A 71 -0.36 6.17 10.06
CA LEU A 71 -1.51 7.05 9.89
C LEU A 71 -0.98 8.48 9.93
#